data_AF-A0A1J0LMN0-F1
#
_entry.id   AF-A0A1J0LMN0-F1
#
_cell.length_a   1.000
_cell.length_b   1.000
_cell.length_c   1.000
_cell.angle_alpha   90.00
_cell.angle_beta   90.00
_cell.angle_gamma   90.00
#
_symmetry.space_group_name_H-M   'P 1'
#
loop_
_entity.id
_entity.type
_entity.pdbx_description
1 polymer ?
#
loop_
_entity_poly.entity_id
_entity_poly.type
_entity_poly.pdbx_seq_one_letter_code
_entity_poly.pdbx_strand_id
1 'polypeptide(L)'
;MCKLNKSVLLLVLIICFVSCKQTTHTQHNPSHIELENRYINHSGNYVSESYSKRDMGYDWVAVKINQTSPGQISISIRSRADKKKPSCTFDSIAEKIKDNTFQTIIEKKTILFEFNHNALTISTKDFDDRFILMYFCNGGGSLMGEYKKITEELDHTQIDKKPFFNTTDKNTP
;
A
#
# COMPACT_ATOMS: atom_id res chain seq x y z
N MET A 1 35.91 -81.88 11.75
CA MET A 1 34.92 -82.74 12.45
C MET A 1 33.75 -81.84 12.85
N CYS A 2 32.57 -82.04 12.26
CA CYS A 2 31.31 -82.45 12.94
C CYS A 2 30.84 -81.47 14.03
N LYS A 3 29.63 -80.89 14.06
CA LYS A 3 28.35 -81.12 13.38
C LYS A 3 27.50 -79.85 13.54
N LEU A 4 26.70 -79.54 12.52
CA LEU A 4 25.49 -78.74 12.64
C LEU A 4 24.38 -79.63 13.22
N ASN A 5 23.66 -79.19 14.24
CA ASN A 5 22.43 -79.85 14.68
C ASN A 5 21.22 -78.92 14.53
N LYS A 6 20.22 -79.45 13.82
CA LYS A 6 18.92 -78.87 13.52
C LYS A 6 17.95 -79.26 14.64
N SER A 7 17.12 -78.34 15.12
CA SER A 7 15.72 -78.64 15.45
C SER A 7 14.89 -77.42 15.83
N VAL A 8 13.81 -77.22 15.05
CA VAL A 8 12.41 -76.95 15.48
C VAL A 8 12.16 -75.56 16.10
N LEU A 9 11.63 -74.57 15.36
CA LEU A 9 10.24 -74.35 14.92
C LEU A 9 9.24 -74.08 16.07
N LEU A 10 8.96 -72.80 16.35
CA LEU A 10 7.63 -72.16 16.60
C LEU A 10 7.90 -70.78 17.26
N LEU A 11 7.66 -69.64 16.61
CA LEU A 11 6.38 -68.95 16.44
C LEU A 11 6.09 -67.93 17.57
N VAL A 12 6.27 -66.65 17.21
CA VAL A 12 5.35 -65.52 17.44
C VAL A 12 5.42 -64.69 18.73
N LEU A 13 5.69 -63.40 18.46
CA LEU A 13 5.27 -62.14 19.09
C LEU A 13 5.40 -61.98 20.60
N ILE A 14 6.39 -61.15 21.00
CA ILE A 14 6.16 -60.05 21.93
C ILE A 14 6.83 -58.80 21.35
N ILE A 15 6.00 -57.85 20.93
CA ILE A 15 6.40 -56.49 20.52
C ILE A 15 6.80 -55.74 21.80
N CYS A 16 8.10 -55.62 22.04
CA CYS A 16 8.60 -54.68 23.04
C CYS A 16 8.75 -53.31 22.37
N PHE A 17 7.88 -52.36 22.75
CA PHE A 17 8.08 -50.93 22.50
C PHE A 17 9.35 -50.48 23.23
N VAL A 18 10.50 -50.55 22.55
CA VAL A 18 11.70 -49.85 23.01
C VAL A 18 11.65 -48.44 22.43
N SER A 19 11.34 -47.50 23.33
CA SER A 19 11.47 -46.07 23.15
C SER A 19 12.85 -45.72 22.58
N CYS A 20 12.88 -45.32 21.30
CA CYS A 20 14.08 -44.79 20.67
C CYS A 20 14.10 -43.27 20.93
N LYS A 21 14.90 -42.83 21.90
CA LYS A 21 15.40 -41.45 21.91
C LYS A 21 16.45 -41.34 20.81
N GLN A 22 16.03 -40.90 19.63
CA GLN A 22 16.96 -40.47 18.58
C GLN A 22 16.77 -38.98 18.34
N THR A 23 17.83 -38.25 18.65
CA THR A 23 18.11 -36.89 18.22
C THR A 23 18.21 -36.90 16.70
N THR A 24 17.14 -36.52 16.02
CA THR A 24 17.18 -36.21 14.59
C THR A 24 17.66 -34.78 14.40
N HIS A 25 18.93 -34.65 14.00
CA HIS A 25 19.38 -33.48 13.26
C HIS A 25 18.57 -33.41 11.96
N THR A 26 17.53 -32.59 11.93
CA THR A 26 16.87 -32.24 10.68
C THR A 26 17.85 -31.42 9.85
N GLN A 27 18.33 -32.02 8.77
CA GLN A 27 19.00 -31.30 7.71
C GLN A 27 18.02 -30.30 7.10
N HIS A 28 18.23 -29.02 7.39
CA HIS A 28 17.60 -27.93 6.66
C HIS A 28 18.28 -27.85 5.29
N ASN A 29 17.72 -28.60 4.33
CA ASN A 29 17.94 -28.33 2.91
C ASN A 29 17.66 -26.83 2.69
N PRO A 30 18.61 -26.02 2.17
CA PRO A 30 18.36 -24.60 1.94
C PRO A 30 17.41 -24.48 0.75
N SER A 31 16.12 -24.61 1.05
CA SER A 31 15.03 -24.16 0.20
C SER A 31 15.22 -22.68 -0.02
N HIS A 32 15.78 -22.35 -1.19
CA HIS A 32 15.56 -21.15 -1.97
C HIS A 32 15.16 -19.93 -1.15
N ILE A 33 16.10 -19.00 -0.93
CA ILE A 33 15.74 -17.64 -0.53
C ILE A 33 14.84 -17.11 -1.66
N GLU A 34 13.53 -17.19 -1.44
CA GLU A 34 12.54 -16.43 -2.16
C GLU A 34 12.86 -14.98 -1.84
N LEU A 35 13.61 -14.34 -2.74
CA LEU A 35 13.59 -12.89 -2.88
C LEU A 35 12.16 -12.53 -3.28
N GLU A 36 11.27 -12.58 -2.30
CA GLU A 36 9.92 -12.07 -2.40
C GLU A 36 10.10 -10.57 -2.64
N ASN A 37 9.98 -10.16 -3.91
CA ASN A 37 9.67 -8.78 -4.25
C ASN A 37 8.37 -8.44 -3.52
N ARG A 38 8.47 -8.00 -2.26
CA ARG A 38 7.32 -7.64 -1.45
C ARG A 38 6.63 -6.48 -2.15
N TYR A 39 5.55 -6.82 -2.84
CA TYR A 39 4.69 -5.84 -3.44
C TYR A 39 4.03 -5.04 -2.32
N ILE A 40 4.40 -3.77 -2.17
CA ILE A 40 3.81 -2.87 -1.18
C ILE A 40 2.57 -2.23 -1.80
N ASN A 41 1.39 -2.57 -1.27
CA ASN A 41 0.13 -1.98 -1.69
C ASN A 41 -0.07 -0.61 -1.00
N HIS A 42 0.02 0.46 -1.79
CA HIS A 42 -0.15 1.83 -1.32
C HIS A 42 -1.60 2.33 -1.33
N SER A 43 -2.55 1.49 -1.78
CA SER A 43 -3.97 1.86 -1.86
C SER A 43 -4.56 2.22 -0.50
N GLY A 44 -5.51 3.15 -0.52
CA GLY A 44 -6.24 3.61 0.66
C GLY A 44 -6.55 5.10 0.63
N ASN A 45 -7.11 5.57 1.74
CA ASN A 45 -7.47 6.95 1.97
C ASN A 45 -6.41 7.61 2.87
N TYR A 46 -5.95 8.80 2.49
CA TYR A 46 -5.02 9.62 3.24
C TYR A 46 -5.62 11.00 3.44
N VAL A 47 -5.42 11.61 4.60
CA VAL A 47 -6.06 12.87 4.95
C VAL A 47 -5.09 13.86 5.57
N SER A 48 -5.29 15.14 5.30
CA SER A 48 -4.59 16.22 6.00
C SER A 48 -4.89 16.17 7.51
N GLU A 49 -3.98 16.67 8.33
CA GLU A 49 -4.10 16.68 9.80
C GLU A 49 -5.46 17.18 10.32
N SER A 50 -5.97 18.25 9.72
CA SER A 50 -7.24 18.90 10.10
C SER A 50 -8.49 18.05 9.90
N TYR A 51 -8.40 16.90 9.22
CA TYR A 51 -9.54 15.99 9.03
C TYR A 51 -10.11 15.45 10.34
N SER A 52 -9.25 15.30 11.36
CA SER A 52 -9.68 14.94 12.73
C SER A 52 -10.61 15.96 13.38
N LYS A 53 -10.64 17.20 12.86
CA LYS A 53 -11.47 18.32 13.33
C LYS A 53 -12.57 18.70 12.33
N ARG A 54 -12.87 17.83 11.35
CA ARG A 54 -13.82 18.11 10.27
C ARG A 54 -15.19 18.59 10.77
N ASP A 55 -15.72 17.95 11.81
CA ASP A 55 -17.03 18.26 12.38
C ASP A 55 -17.07 19.65 13.07
N MET A 56 -15.92 20.13 13.53
CA MET A 56 -15.76 21.49 14.06
C MET A 56 -15.73 22.56 12.96
N GLY A 57 -15.81 22.16 11.68
CA GLY A 57 -15.80 23.09 10.56
C GLY A 57 -14.40 23.45 10.05
N TYR A 58 -13.38 22.67 10.37
CA TYR A 58 -12.03 22.89 9.84
C TYR A 58 -11.93 22.49 8.37
N ASP A 59 -11.06 23.17 7.64
CA ASP A 59 -10.73 22.80 6.28
C ASP A 59 -9.81 21.60 6.24
N TRP A 60 -10.09 20.67 5.32
CA TRP A 60 -9.33 19.44 5.16
C TRP A 60 -9.33 18.99 3.70
N VAL A 61 -8.32 18.18 3.38
CA VAL A 61 -8.10 17.58 2.06
C VAL A 61 -7.88 16.08 2.24
N ALA A 62 -8.51 15.29 1.38
CA ALA A 62 -8.33 13.84 1.30
C ALA A 62 -7.70 13.45 -0.04
N VAL A 63 -6.87 12.42 0.01
CA VAL A 63 -6.20 11.78 -1.12
C VAL A 63 -6.63 10.33 -1.14
N LYS A 64 -7.27 9.91 -2.22
CA LYS A 64 -7.60 8.52 -2.49
C LYS A 64 -6.57 7.94 -3.46
N ILE A 65 -5.96 6.83 -3.07
CA ILE A 65 -5.00 6.08 -3.87
C ILE A 65 -5.59 4.73 -4.23
N ASN A 66 -5.59 4.37 -5.51
CA ASN A 66 -5.91 3.03 -5.97
C ASN A 66 -4.78 2.50 -6.85
N GLN A 67 -4.38 1.24 -6.66
CA GLN A 67 -3.50 0.60 -7.64
C GLN A 67 -4.25 0.35 -8.94
N THR A 68 -3.67 0.74 -10.08
CA THR A 68 -4.26 0.52 -11.41
C THR A 68 -3.55 -0.60 -12.17
N SER A 69 -2.24 -0.73 -12.02
CA SER A 69 -1.42 -1.81 -12.58
C SER A 69 -0.09 -1.94 -11.81
N PRO A 70 0.73 -2.98 -12.03
CA PRO A 70 2.06 -3.04 -11.41
C PRO A 70 2.88 -1.80 -11.74
N GLY A 71 3.25 -1.04 -10.70
CA GLY A 71 4.03 0.19 -10.86
C GLY A 71 3.20 1.43 -11.24
N GLN A 72 1.87 1.38 -11.20
CA GLN A 72 1.02 2.53 -11.46
C GLN A 72 -0.13 2.66 -10.45
N ILE A 73 -0.40 3.90 -10.05
CA ILE A 73 -1.52 4.24 -9.15
C ILE A 73 -2.38 5.35 -9.77
N SER A 74 -3.69 5.31 -9.49
CA SER A 74 -4.55 6.47 -9.62
C SER A 74 -4.56 7.26 -8.33
N ILE A 75 -4.55 8.57 -8.47
CA ILE A 75 -4.53 9.54 -7.39
C ILE A 75 -5.69 10.48 -7.61
N SER A 76 -6.53 10.62 -6.60
CA SER A 76 -7.57 11.63 -6.59
C SER A 76 -7.59 12.38 -5.30
N ILE A 77 -7.56 13.70 -5.40
CA ILE A 77 -7.51 14.61 -4.27
C ILE A 77 -8.75 15.47 -4.29
N ARG A 78 -9.42 15.56 -3.15
CA ARG A 78 -10.65 16.31 -2.95
C ARG A 78 -10.58 17.01 -1.60
N SER A 79 -10.92 18.29 -1.57
CA SER A 79 -11.22 18.97 -0.31
C SER A 79 -12.64 18.68 0.14
N ARG A 80 -12.94 19.08 1.38
CA ARG A 80 -14.32 19.27 1.82
C ARG A 80 -15.12 20.17 0.87
N ALA A 81 -16.44 20.01 0.88
CA ALA A 81 -17.40 20.71 0.03
C ALA A 81 -18.76 21.01 0.70
N ASP A 82 -18.97 20.59 1.95
CA ASP A 82 -20.23 20.76 2.69
C ASP A 82 -20.51 22.20 3.13
N LYS A 83 -19.51 22.90 3.67
CA LYS A 83 -19.67 24.26 4.21
C LYS A 83 -19.30 25.35 3.19
N LYS A 84 -18.50 25.00 2.19
CA LYS A 84 -17.96 25.92 1.18
C LYS A 84 -17.68 25.18 -0.12
N LYS A 85 -17.49 25.93 -1.21
CA LYS A 85 -17.05 25.35 -2.48
C LYS A 85 -15.73 24.57 -2.27
N PRO A 86 -15.54 23.43 -2.98
CA PRO A 86 -14.29 22.70 -2.96
C PRO A 86 -13.12 23.63 -3.22
N SER A 87 -12.14 23.64 -2.31
CA SER A 87 -10.93 24.44 -2.44
C SER A 87 -9.83 23.68 -3.17
N CYS A 88 -9.74 22.35 -3.08
CA CYS A 88 -8.71 21.58 -3.78
C CYS A 88 -9.28 20.41 -4.57
N THR A 89 -8.86 20.27 -5.83
CA THR A 89 -9.27 19.17 -6.71
C THR A 89 -8.12 18.78 -7.62
N PHE A 90 -7.74 17.51 -7.62
CA PHE A 90 -6.71 16.96 -8.51
C PHE A 90 -6.99 15.50 -8.84
N ASP A 91 -6.71 15.09 -10.07
CA ASP A 91 -6.81 13.71 -10.54
C ASP A 91 -5.62 13.42 -11.45
N SER A 92 -4.93 12.31 -11.23
CA SER A 92 -3.85 11.89 -12.12
C SER A 92 -3.51 10.42 -11.98
N ILE A 93 -2.74 9.95 -12.95
CA ILE A 93 -2.00 8.70 -12.88
C ILE A 93 -0.55 9.01 -12.54
N ALA A 94 -0.01 8.24 -11.59
CA ALA A 94 1.38 8.32 -11.20
C ALA A 94 2.10 6.99 -11.42
N GLU A 95 3.32 7.09 -11.92
CA GLU A 95 4.19 5.96 -12.25
C GLU A 95 5.25 5.76 -11.17
N LYS A 96 5.52 4.51 -10.82
CA LYS A 96 6.50 4.12 -9.82
C LYS A 96 7.90 4.41 -10.35
N ILE A 97 8.69 5.14 -9.57
CA ILE A 97 10.12 5.38 -9.85
C ILE A 97 11.05 4.65 -8.87
N LYS A 98 10.55 4.32 -7.66
CA LYS A 98 11.21 3.47 -6.64
C LYS A 98 10.14 2.91 -5.69
N ASP A 99 10.50 2.02 -4.78
CA ASP A 99 9.55 1.19 -4.00
C ASP A 99 8.38 1.93 -3.35
N ASN A 100 8.62 3.12 -2.83
CA ASN A 100 7.61 3.93 -2.17
C ASN A 100 7.46 5.32 -2.79
N THR A 101 7.86 5.49 -4.05
CA THR A 101 7.72 6.79 -4.71
C THR A 101 7.18 6.64 -6.10
N PHE A 102 6.14 7.43 -6.34
CA PHE A 102 5.48 7.57 -7.61
C PHE A 102 5.61 9.02 -8.06
N GLN A 103 5.54 9.24 -9.35
CA GLN A 103 5.58 10.58 -9.91
C GLN A 103 4.52 10.76 -10.99
N THR A 104 4.11 12.00 -11.19
CA THR A 104 3.40 12.43 -12.38
C THR A 104 3.99 13.73 -12.89
N ILE A 105 3.84 14.02 -14.18
CA ILE A 105 4.39 15.21 -14.81
C ILE A 105 3.22 16.10 -15.23
N ILE A 106 3.15 17.31 -14.68
CA ILE A 106 2.16 18.32 -15.06
C ILE A 106 2.91 19.57 -15.48
N GLU A 107 2.60 20.10 -16.66
CA GLU A 107 3.26 21.30 -17.21
C GLU A 107 4.80 21.24 -17.16
N LYS A 108 5.36 20.06 -17.47
CA LYS A 108 6.81 19.74 -17.42
C LYS A 108 7.43 19.75 -16.00
N LYS A 109 6.63 19.96 -14.95
CA LYS A 109 7.06 19.88 -13.55
C LYS A 109 6.74 18.51 -12.99
N THR A 110 7.67 17.95 -12.21
CA THR A 110 7.51 16.61 -11.62
C THR A 110 6.93 16.71 -10.22
N ILE A 111 5.75 16.13 -10.01
CA ILE A 111 5.11 15.98 -8.71
C ILE A 111 5.46 14.59 -8.17
N LEU A 112 5.89 14.52 -6.92
CA LEU A 112 6.27 13.29 -6.23
C LEU A 112 5.22 12.91 -5.18
N PHE A 113 4.96 11.62 -5.10
CA PHE A 113 4.11 10.97 -4.10
C PHE A 113 4.95 9.95 -3.35
N GLU A 114 5.38 10.30 -2.14
CA GLU A 114 6.29 9.48 -1.33
C GLU A 114 5.54 8.85 -0.16
N PHE A 115 5.49 7.53 -0.14
CA PHE A 115 4.83 6.74 0.89
C PHE A 115 5.82 6.37 1.99
N ASN A 116 5.42 6.53 3.24
CA ASN A 116 6.21 6.13 4.40
C ASN A 116 5.29 5.59 5.49
N HIS A 117 5.32 4.26 5.70
CA HIS A 117 4.43 3.56 6.63
C HIS A 117 2.95 3.93 6.40
N ASN A 118 2.41 4.81 7.25
CA ASN A 118 1.02 5.27 7.23
C ASN A 118 0.91 6.73 6.80
N ALA A 119 1.88 7.27 6.07
CA ALA A 119 1.88 8.63 5.56
C ALA A 119 2.14 8.65 4.05
N LEU A 120 1.55 9.65 3.39
CA LEU A 120 1.83 10.05 2.03
C LEU A 120 2.33 11.50 2.07
N THR A 121 3.50 11.76 1.50
CA THR A 121 4.00 13.11 1.26
C THR A 121 3.81 13.47 -0.20
N ILE A 122 3.23 14.64 -0.45
CA ILE A 122 3.10 15.23 -1.79
C ILE A 122 4.07 16.42 -1.88
N SER A 123 4.94 16.39 -2.87
CA SER A 123 5.95 17.43 -3.11
C SER A 123 6.24 17.58 -4.60
N THR A 124 7.13 18.50 -4.96
CA THR A 124 7.73 18.55 -6.30
C THR A 124 9.16 18.06 -6.21
N LYS A 125 9.67 17.48 -7.32
CA LYS A 125 11.08 17.05 -7.40
C LYS A 125 12.03 18.22 -7.15
N ASP A 126 11.74 19.37 -7.77
CA ASP A 126 12.47 20.61 -7.58
C ASP A 126 11.64 21.56 -6.71
N PHE A 127 12.25 22.13 -5.66
CA PHE A 127 11.53 22.95 -4.69
C PHE A 127 10.96 24.24 -5.29
N ASP A 128 11.61 24.80 -6.31
CA ASP A 128 11.13 26.00 -7.00
C ASP A 128 9.86 25.75 -7.82
N ASP A 129 9.59 24.48 -8.15
CA ASP A 129 8.36 24.10 -8.85
C ASP A 129 7.15 23.96 -7.94
N ARG A 130 7.30 24.02 -6.61
CA ARG A 130 6.23 23.78 -5.62
C ARG A 130 4.95 24.57 -5.84
N PHE A 131 5.06 25.74 -6.47
CA PHE A 131 3.92 26.61 -6.78
C PHE A 131 2.90 25.96 -7.73
N ILE A 132 3.29 24.94 -8.52
CA ILE A 132 2.33 24.18 -9.33
C ILE A 132 1.26 23.48 -8.47
N LEU A 133 1.63 23.09 -7.25
CA LEU A 133 0.70 22.43 -6.32
C LEU A 133 -0.36 23.39 -5.76
N MET A 134 -0.16 24.70 -5.90
CA MET A 134 -1.16 25.71 -5.55
C MET A 134 -2.21 25.88 -6.66
N TYR A 135 -1.89 25.55 -7.92
CA TYR A 135 -2.85 25.66 -9.02
C TYR A 135 -4.11 24.80 -8.81
N PHE A 136 -3.93 23.66 -8.13
CA PHE A 136 -5.01 22.73 -7.81
C PHE A 136 -5.80 23.12 -6.55
N CYS A 137 -5.43 24.21 -5.89
CA CYS A 137 -6.01 24.68 -4.65
C CYS A 137 -6.35 26.19 -4.69
N ASN A 138 -7.63 26.53 -4.57
CA ASN A 138 -8.10 27.89 -4.44
C ASN A 138 -7.84 28.46 -3.03
N GLY A 139 -7.79 29.80 -2.92
CA GLY A 139 -7.74 30.49 -1.62
C GLY A 139 -6.38 30.44 -0.92
N GLY A 140 -5.29 30.22 -1.66
CA GLY A 140 -3.92 30.19 -1.11
C GLY A 140 -3.49 28.84 -0.53
N GLY A 141 -4.30 27.79 -0.71
CA GLY A 141 -3.94 26.42 -0.34
C GLY A 141 -2.89 25.80 -1.29
N SER A 142 -2.42 24.62 -0.91
CA SER A 142 -1.51 23.80 -1.73
C SER A 142 -1.76 22.32 -1.47
N LEU A 143 -1.51 21.48 -2.47
CA LEU A 143 -1.43 20.03 -2.30
C LEU A 143 -0.16 19.57 -1.58
N MET A 144 0.84 20.44 -1.44
CA MET A 144 2.09 20.11 -0.78
C MET A 144 1.87 19.80 0.70
N GLY A 145 2.41 18.68 1.18
CA GLY A 145 2.37 18.32 2.59
C GLY A 145 2.27 16.82 2.85
N GLU A 146 2.13 16.49 4.13
CA GLU A 146 1.94 15.13 4.62
C GLU A 146 0.45 14.84 4.84
N TYR A 147 0.05 13.63 4.46
CA TYR A 147 -1.30 13.09 4.59
C TYR A 147 -1.24 11.76 5.34
N LYS A 148 -2.05 11.61 6.39
CA LYS A 148 -2.07 10.40 7.22
C LYS A 148 -3.06 9.40 6.66
N LYS A 149 -2.64 8.15 6.52
CA LYS A 149 -3.49 7.03 6.14
C LYS A 149 -4.55 6.81 7.21
N ILE A 150 -5.78 6.60 6.79
CA ILE A 150 -6.90 6.23 7.65
C ILE A 150 -7.44 4.87 7.22
N THR A 151 -7.99 4.13 8.18
CA THR A 151 -8.65 2.84 7.95
C THR A 151 -10.15 2.99 7.71
N GLU A 152 -10.72 4.12 8.13
CA GLU A 152 -12.13 4.45 7.91
C GLU A 152 -12.37 4.94 6.47
N GLU A 153 -13.61 4.79 6.03
CA GLU A 153 -14.07 5.44 4.80
C GLU A 153 -14.03 6.95 4.94
N LEU A 154 -13.87 7.64 3.81
CA LEU A 154 -13.95 9.09 3.77
C LEU A 154 -15.39 9.53 4.09
N ASP A 155 -15.53 10.66 4.78
CA ASP A 155 -16.84 11.26 5.00
C ASP A 155 -17.42 11.79 3.68
N HIS A 156 -18.20 10.95 3.02
CA HIS A 156 -18.85 11.25 1.74
C HIS A 156 -19.92 12.33 1.85
N THR A 157 -20.37 12.69 3.06
CA THR A 157 -21.31 13.79 3.27
C THR A 157 -20.60 15.14 3.22
N GLN A 158 -19.32 15.17 3.60
CA GLN A 158 -18.52 16.39 3.72
C GLN A 158 -17.56 16.63 2.55
N ILE A 159 -17.22 15.59 1.77
CA ILE A 159 -16.24 15.69 0.67
C ILE A 159 -16.86 16.19 -0.64
N ASP A 160 -16.03 16.77 -1.52
CA ASP A 160 -16.42 17.03 -2.90
C ASP A 160 -16.92 15.76 -3.61
N LYS A 161 -18.10 15.88 -4.23
CA LYS A 161 -18.83 14.77 -4.85
C LYS A 161 -18.36 14.46 -6.26
N LYS A 162 -17.40 15.22 -6.82
CA LYS A 162 -16.79 14.87 -8.10
C LYS A 162 -16.26 13.42 -8.00
N PRO A 163 -16.70 12.52 -8.89
CA PRO A 163 -16.25 11.13 -8.90
C PRO A 163 -14.72 11.05 -8.80
N PHE A 164 -14.23 10.13 -8.00
CA PHE A 164 -12.81 9.82 -7.96
C PHE A 164 -12.39 9.22 -9.31
N PHE A 165 -11.23 9.63 -9.81
CA PHE A 165 -10.71 9.18 -11.09
C PHE A 165 -10.39 7.69 -11.02
N ASN A 166 -11.08 6.91 -11.86
CA ASN A 166 -10.85 5.49 -12.04
C ASN A 166 -10.40 5.25 -13.49
N THR A 167 -9.35 4.44 -13.66
CA THR A 167 -8.82 4.08 -14.99
C THR A 167 -9.76 3.24 -15.85
N THR A 168 -10.91 2.83 -15.31
CA THR A 168 -11.96 2.13 -16.06
C THR A 168 -12.76 3.05 -16.97
N ASP A 169 -12.66 4.37 -16.81
CA ASP A 169 -13.25 5.34 -17.74
C ASP A 169 -12.35 5.51 -18.97
N LYS A 170 -12.12 4.42 -19.70
CA LYS A 170 -11.74 4.50 -21.12
C LYS A 170 -13.00 4.82 -21.90
N ASN A 171 -13.33 6.12 -21.97
CA ASN A 171 -14.19 6.81 -22.93
C ASN A 171 -14.55 8.13 -22.26
N THR A 172 -14.03 9.29 -22.67
CA THR A 172 -14.54 10.10 -23.81
C THR A 172 -13.97 11.52 -23.59
N PRO A 173 -13.99 12.43 -24.57
CA PRO A 173 -13.46 12.43 -25.94
C PRO A 173 -12.12 13.19 -26.06
#